data_AF-A0A1F6CBS8-F1
#
_entry.id   AF-A0A1F6CBS8-F1
#
_cell.length_a   1.000
_cell.length_b   1.000
_cell.length_c   1.000
_cell.angle_alpha   90.00
_cell.angle_beta   90.00
_cell.angle_gamma   90.00
#
_symmetry.space_group_name_H-M   'P 1'
#
loop_
_entity.id
_entity.type
_entity.pdbx_description
1 polymer ?
#
loop_
_entity_poly.entity_id
_entity_poly.type
_entity_poly.pdbx_seq_one_letter_code
_entity_poly.pdbx_strand_id
1 'polypeptide(L)'
;MSQPVSTPIDEQHVPAAVCPLNLNVGALRRAVQKEYEEVATHPTKGFHFHTGRPLAAMLGYDAGEVDPLPDVAVESFAGVGNPFIWGALRSGESVVEVGSGAGLDALIAARQVGPAGRVVGVDMTPAMLEKARANAGLVGLTHAAFREGLAEALPVPDGSADVITSNGVINLCPDKEAVFRELYRVLKPGGRLQVADIIVKRAVPQDAREDIDLWTG
;
A
#
# COMPACT_ATOMS: atom_id res chain seq x y z
N MET A 1 -6.81 44.88 0.41
CA MET A 1 -6.59 43.46 0.04
C MET A 1 -5.48 42.95 0.95
N SER A 2 -5.86 42.33 2.07
CA SER A 2 -4.92 41.89 3.10
C SER A 2 -4.36 40.52 2.69
N GLN A 3 -3.05 40.41 2.55
CA GLN A 3 -2.41 39.11 2.32
C GLN A 3 -2.57 38.22 3.56
N PRO A 4 -2.70 36.89 3.40
CA PRO A 4 -2.72 35.99 4.54
C PRO A 4 -1.33 35.96 5.17
N VAL A 5 -1.25 36.32 6.45
CA VAL A 5 -0.06 36.13 7.28
C VAL A 5 0.10 34.63 7.49
N SER A 6 1.15 34.04 6.91
CA SER A 6 1.56 32.67 7.22
C SER A 6 2.07 32.63 8.66
N THR A 7 1.33 31.96 9.53
CA THR A 7 1.79 31.64 10.88
C THR A 7 3.08 30.81 10.78
N PRO A 8 4.17 31.17 11.48
CA PRO A 8 5.37 30.35 11.51
C PRO A 8 5.01 28.96 12.06
N ILE A 9 5.45 27.92 11.36
CA ILE A 9 5.31 26.54 11.83
C ILE A 9 6.15 26.43 13.10
N ASP A 10 5.52 26.08 14.21
CA ASP A 10 6.22 25.77 15.45
C ASP A 10 7.13 24.56 15.20
N GLU A 11 8.45 24.79 15.14
CA GLU A 11 9.47 23.75 14.90
C GLU A 11 9.40 22.63 15.95
N GLN A 12 8.72 22.85 17.09
CA GLN A 12 8.56 21.86 18.16
C GLN A 12 7.37 20.91 17.94
N HIS A 13 6.53 21.14 16.92
CA HIS A 13 5.34 20.32 16.66
C HIS A 13 5.02 20.15 15.17
N VAL A 14 5.88 19.41 14.45
CA VAL A 14 5.57 18.97 13.07
C VAL A 14 4.39 17.98 13.12
N PRO A 15 3.25 18.24 12.45
CA PRO A 15 2.12 17.31 12.44
C PRO A 15 2.54 15.90 12.02
N ALA A 16 1.91 14.87 12.61
CA ALA A 16 2.23 13.46 12.30
C ALA A 16 2.04 13.11 10.80
N ALA A 17 1.21 13.88 10.10
CA ALA A 17 0.92 13.70 8.67
C ALA A 17 1.99 14.32 7.74
N VAL A 18 2.80 15.25 8.24
CA VAL A 18 3.82 15.95 7.46
C VAL A 18 5.17 15.24 7.62
N CYS A 19 5.97 15.23 6.54
CA CYS A 19 7.31 14.68 6.59
C CYS A 19 8.15 15.33 7.71
N PRO A 20 8.82 14.54 8.57
CA PRO A 20 9.77 15.07 9.54
C PRO A 20 10.90 15.84 8.84
N LEU A 21 11.28 17.01 9.38
CA LEU A 21 12.22 17.93 8.73
C LEU A 21 13.63 17.35 8.55
N ASN A 22 14.11 16.54 9.50
CA ASN A 22 15.46 15.96 9.46
C ASN A 22 15.51 14.50 8.97
N LEU A 23 14.36 13.93 8.59
CA LEU A 23 14.32 12.56 8.09
C LEU A 23 14.95 12.48 6.70
N ASN A 24 15.96 11.63 6.54
CA ASN A 24 16.51 11.32 5.23
C ASN A 24 15.54 10.39 4.48
N VAL A 25 14.57 10.99 3.79
CA VAL A 25 13.53 10.28 3.00
C VAL A 25 14.15 9.29 2.00
N GLY A 26 15.27 9.64 1.38
CA GLY A 26 15.96 8.75 0.45
C GLY A 26 16.54 7.51 1.14
N ALA A 27 17.09 7.67 2.34
CA ALA A 27 17.60 6.54 3.14
C ALA A 27 16.45 5.66 3.65
N LEU A 28 15.37 6.26 4.16
CA LEU A 28 14.17 5.52 4.58
C LEU A 28 13.63 4.67 3.42
N ARG A 29 13.41 5.28 2.25
CA ARG A 29 12.89 4.56 1.08
C ARG A 29 13.78 3.37 0.68
N ARG A 30 15.11 3.54 0.70
CA ARG A 30 16.04 2.45 0.41
C ARG A 30 16.00 1.34 1.47
N ALA A 31 15.86 1.70 2.75
CA ALA A 31 15.75 0.73 3.83
C ALA A 31 14.47 -0.11 3.69
N VAL A 32 13.32 0.55 3.49
CA VAL A 32 12.03 -0.11 3.25
C VAL A 32 12.10 -0.97 1.98
N GLN A 33 12.60 -0.43 0.87
CA GLN A 33 12.71 -1.18 -0.40
C GLN A 33 13.57 -2.44 -0.25
N LYS A 34 14.68 -2.36 0.50
CA LYS A 34 15.55 -3.51 0.77
C LYS A 34 14.85 -4.59 1.60
N GLU A 35 14.10 -4.20 2.63
CA GLU A 35 13.34 -5.15 3.46
C GLU A 35 12.30 -5.89 2.62
N TYR A 36 11.53 -5.17 1.80
CA TYR A 36 10.51 -5.79 0.95
C TYR A 36 11.10 -6.54 -0.26
N GLU A 37 12.30 -6.20 -0.73
CA GLU A 37 13.04 -7.04 -1.68
C GLU A 37 13.38 -8.41 -1.08
N GLU A 38 13.79 -8.46 0.19
CA GLU A 38 14.03 -9.70 0.93
C GLU A 38 12.73 -10.50 1.12
N VAL A 39 11.59 -9.86 1.40
CA VAL A 39 10.27 -10.52 1.46
C VAL A 39 9.88 -11.12 0.11
N ALA A 40 10.20 -10.44 -0.99
CA ALA A 40 9.89 -10.92 -2.34
C ALA A 40 10.74 -12.13 -2.74
N THR A 41 12.05 -12.07 -2.46
CA THR A 41 13.06 -13.02 -2.93
C THR A 41 13.31 -14.19 -1.96
N HIS A 42 13.12 -13.97 -0.66
CA HIS A 42 13.32 -14.95 0.42
C HIS A 42 12.14 -14.97 1.41
N PRO A 43 10.90 -15.27 0.96
CA PRO A 43 9.69 -15.17 1.78
C PRO A 43 9.69 -16.08 3.03
N THR A 44 10.56 -17.08 3.09
CA THR A 44 10.69 -18.04 4.20
C THR A 44 11.82 -17.72 5.19
N LYS A 45 12.56 -16.62 4.98
CA LYS A 45 13.74 -16.25 5.79
C LYS A 45 13.41 -15.96 7.26
N GLY A 46 12.14 -15.69 7.56
CA GLY A 46 11.67 -15.23 8.86
C GLY A 46 11.86 -13.73 9.00
N PHE A 47 10.77 -13.02 9.28
CA PHE A 47 10.74 -11.56 9.44
C PHE A 47 10.22 -11.22 10.84
N HIS A 48 10.36 -9.95 11.24
CA HIS A 48 9.80 -9.45 12.49
C HIS A 48 8.26 -9.33 12.43
N PHE A 49 7.65 -9.50 11.24
CA PHE A 49 6.22 -9.67 11.02
C PHE A 49 5.91 -11.05 10.44
N HIS A 50 4.63 -11.45 10.55
CA HIS A 50 4.13 -12.64 9.88
C HIS A 50 3.96 -12.38 8.38
N THR A 51 4.09 -13.43 7.58
CA THR A 51 3.87 -13.37 6.12
C THR A 51 2.98 -14.51 5.65
N GLY A 52 2.53 -14.43 4.39
CA GLY A 52 1.94 -15.58 3.71
C GLY A 52 0.50 -15.90 4.13
N ARG A 53 0.07 -17.13 3.81
CA ARG A 53 -1.25 -17.67 4.18
C ARG A 53 -1.55 -17.59 5.67
N PRO A 54 -0.61 -17.90 6.59
CA PRO A 54 -0.88 -17.78 8.02
C PRO A 54 -1.27 -16.35 8.40
N LEU A 55 -0.57 -15.34 7.85
CA LEU A 55 -0.94 -13.94 8.05
C LEU A 55 -2.33 -13.63 7.46
N ALA A 56 -2.59 -14.00 6.20
CA ALA A 56 -3.89 -13.76 5.57
C ALA A 56 -5.06 -14.35 6.39
N ALA A 57 -4.89 -15.56 6.94
CA ALA A 57 -5.88 -16.18 7.82
C ALA A 57 -6.06 -15.39 9.14
N MET A 58 -4.96 -14.94 9.77
CA MET A 58 -5.03 -14.12 10.99
C MET A 58 -5.74 -12.78 10.76
N LEU A 59 -5.58 -12.19 9.57
CA LEU A 59 -6.22 -10.94 9.18
C LEU A 59 -7.66 -11.12 8.68
N GLY A 60 -8.19 -12.35 8.69
CA GLY A 60 -9.58 -12.64 8.36
C GLY A 60 -9.89 -12.54 6.86
N TYR A 61 -8.93 -12.88 6.00
CA TYR A 61 -9.21 -13.06 4.57
C TYR A 61 -10.10 -14.29 4.35
N ASP A 62 -10.99 -14.20 3.35
CA ASP A 62 -11.81 -15.33 2.95
C ASP A 62 -10.95 -16.43 2.34
N ALA A 63 -11.02 -17.64 2.90
CA ALA A 63 -10.35 -18.82 2.39
C ALA A 63 -10.75 -19.12 0.94
N GLY A 64 -12.00 -18.84 0.55
CA GLY A 64 -12.48 -18.98 -0.83
C GLY A 64 -11.76 -18.09 -1.85
N GLU A 65 -11.17 -16.97 -1.41
CA GLU A 65 -10.38 -16.08 -2.26
C GLU A 65 -8.88 -16.43 -2.23
N VAL A 66 -8.37 -16.87 -1.08
CA VAL A 66 -6.93 -17.12 -0.88
C VAL A 66 -6.50 -18.54 -1.27
N ASP A 67 -7.28 -19.58 -0.94
CA ASP A 67 -6.94 -20.99 -1.20
C ASP A 67 -6.76 -21.32 -2.69
N PRO A 68 -7.54 -20.74 -3.63
CA PRO A 68 -7.34 -21.00 -5.06
C PRO A 68 -6.06 -20.38 -5.65
N LEU A 69 -5.40 -19.46 -4.94
CA LEU A 69 -4.16 -18.84 -5.43
C LEU A 69 -2.97 -19.79 -5.21
N PRO A 70 -1.97 -19.81 -6.10
CA PRO A 70 -0.75 -20.59 -5.87
C PRO A 70 0.06 -20.01 -4.71
N ASP A 71 0.86 -20.82 -4.03
CA ASP A 71 1.62 -20.39 -2.84
C ASP A 71 2.54 -19.19 -3.11
N VAL A 72 3.18 -19.15 -4.28
CA VAL A 72 4.03 -18.02 -4.73
C VAL A 72 3.28 -16.68 -4.81
N ALA A 73 1.96 -16.72 -4.97
CA ALA A 73 1.11 -15.53 -4.98
C ALA A 73 0.75 -15.01 -3.58
N VAL A 74 0.97 -15.83 -2.54
CA VAL A 74 0.58 -15.50 -1.17
C VAL A 74 1.80 -15.35 -0.26
N GLU A 75 2.87 -16.14 -0.45
CA GLU A 75 4.01 -16.27 0.48
C GLU A 75 4.72 -14.96 0.85
N SER A 76 4.71 -13.96 -0.04
CA SER A 76 5.30 -12.63 0.19
C SER A 76 4.30 -11.59 0.70
N PHE A 77 3.07 -11.98 1.02
CA PHE A 77 2.09 -11.08 1.62
C PHE A 77 2.53 -10.65 3.02
N ALA A 78 2.55 -9.34 3.25
CA ALA A 78 2.96 -8.69 4.50
C ALA A 78 2.05 -7.50 4.85
N GLY A 79 0.73 -7.68 4.67
CA GLY A 79 -0.26 -6.68 5.06
C GLY A 79 -0.47 -6.62 6.58
N VAL A 80 -1.21 -5.60 7.03
CA VAL A 80 -1.47 -5.34 8.46
C VAL A 80 -2.96 -5.45 8.82
N GLY A 81 -3.83 -5.56 7.81
CA GLY A 81 -5.25 -5.84 7.96
C GLY A 81 -5.85 -6.43 6.68
N ASN A 82 -7.18 -6.40 6.57
CA ASN A 82 -7.91 -6.85 5.39
C ASN A 82 -8.77 -5.68 4.88
N PRO A 83 -8.43 -5.03 3.74
CA PRO A 83 -9.19 -3.89 3.23
C PRO A 83 -10.59 -4.28 2.73
N PHE A 84 -10.84 -5.56 2.42
CA PHE A 84 -12.11 -6.04 1.89
C PHE A 84 -13.23 -6.18 2.93
N ILE A 85 -12.92 -6.07 4.23
CA ILE A 85 -13.94 -6.09 5.31
C ILE A 85 -14.94 -4.93 5.18
N TRP A 86 -14.53 -3.85 4.52
CA TRP A 86 -15.36 -2.65 4.30
C TRP A 86 -16.41 -2.83 3.19
N GLY A 87 -16.37 -3.96 2.48
CA GLY A 87 -17.34 -4.35 1.48
C GLY A 87 -16.67 -4.84 0.20
N ALA A 88 -17.29 -5.85 -0.41
CA ALA A 88 -16.83 -6.45 -1.65
C ALA A 88 -16.75 -5.42 -2.79
N LEU A 89 -15.78 -5.62 -3.67
CA LEU A 89 -15.65 -4.90 -4.93
C LEU A 89 -16.73 -5.38 -5.90
N ARG A 90 -17.18 -4.50 -6.78
CA ARG A 90 -18.25 -4.77 -7.73
C ARG A 90 -17.67 -5.12 -9.08
N SER A 91 -18.37 -6.01 -9.80
CA SER A 91 -17.98 -6.35 -11.16
C SER A 91 -17.90 -5.11 -12.05
N GLY A 92 -16.84 -4.98 -12.83
CA GLY A 92 -16.60 -3.86 -13.73
C GLY A 92 -15.89 -2.65 -13.12
N GLU A 93 -15.61 -2.64 -11.81
CA GLU A 93 -14.93 -1.49 -11.19
C GLU A 93 -13.45 -1.38 -11.58
N SER A 94 -12.97 -0.14 -11.63
CA SER A 94 -11.55 0.21 -11.69
C SER A 94 -11.00 0.37 -10.27
N VAL A 95 -10.01 -0.44 -9.92
CA VAL A 95 -9.35 -0.46 -8.61
C VAL A 95 -7.90 -0.03 -8.74
N VAL A 96 -7.44 0.80 -7.81
CA VAL A 96 -6.00 1.09 -7.62
C VAL A 96 -5.58 0.57 -6.25
N GLU A 97 -4.59 -0.31 -6.22
CA GLU A 97 -3.96 -0.81 -4.99
C GLU A 97 -2.66 -0.03 -4.75
N VAL A 98 -2.55 0.64 -3.61
CA VAL A 98 -1.38 1.44 -3.23
C VAL A 98 -0.49 0.65 -2.28
N GLY A 99 0.73 0.35 -2.74
CA GLY A 99 1.69 -0.57 -2.11
C GLY A 99 1.31 -2.02 -2.34
N SER A 100 1.14 -2.40 -3.62
CA SER A 100 0.59 -3.71 -3.99
C SER A 100 1.45 -4.92 -3.62
N GLY A 101 2.72 -4.73 -3.26
CA GLY A 101 3.67 -5.80 -2.95
C GLY A 101 3.72 -6.85 -4.05
N ALA A 102 3.74 -8.13 -3.65
CA ALA A 102 3.68 -9.28 -4.56
C ALA A 102 2.28 -9.56 -5.13
N GLY A 103 1.30 -8.69 -4.85
CA GLY A 103 0.03 -8.62 -5.55
C GLY A 103 -1.16 -9.28 -4.89
N LEU A 104 -1.09 -9.88 -3.68
CA LEU A 104 -2.20 -10.64 -3.08
C LEU A 104 -3.55 -9.87 -3.14
N ASP A 105 -3.59 -8.67 -2.58
CA ASP A 105 -4.80 -7.84 -2.55
C ASP A 105 -5.25 -7.45 -3.97
N ALA A 106 -4.31 -7.13 -4.86
CA ALA A 106 -4.60 -6.81 -6.25
C ALA A 106 -5.18 -8.00 -7.05
N LEU A 107 -4.71 -9.22 -6.78
CA LEU A 107 -5.21 -10.46 -7.40
C LEU A 107 -6.61 -10.81 -6.93
N ILE A 108 -6.86 -10.68 -5.62
CA ILE A 108 -8.21 -10.83 -5.03
C ILE A 108 -9.15 -9.79 -5.64
N ALA A 109 -8.72 -8.53 -5.69
CA ALA A 109 -9.49 -7.46 -6.31
C ALA A 109 -9.82 -7.74 -7.77
N ALA A 110 -8.85 -8.23 -8.54
CA ALA A 110 -9.03 -8.56 -9.95
C ALA A 110 -10.02 -9.71 -10.16
N ARG A 111 -10.06 -10.70 -9.26
CA ARG A 111 -11.09 -11.76 -9.28
C ARG A 111 -12.48 -11.19 -8.98
N GLN A 112 -12.62 -10.34 -7.96
CA GLN A 112 -13.91 -9.76 -7.57
C GLN A 112 -14.51 -8.85 -8.65
N VAL A 113 -13.70 -7.98 -9.27
CA VAL A 113 -14.20 -7.07 -10.33
C VAL A 113 -14.44 -7.79 -11.66
N GLY A 114 -13.84 -8.97 -11.85
CA GLY A 114 -13.96 -9.77 -13.06
C GLY A 114 -13.35 -9.10 -14.30
N PRO A 115 -13.46 -9.75 -15.48
CA PRO A 115 -12.75 -9.34 -16.70
C PRO A 115 -13.23 -8.00 -17.31
N ALA A 116 -14.39 -7.51 -16.88
CA ALA A 116 -14.89 -6.19 -17.28
C ALA A 116 -14.30 -5.05 -16.44
N GLY A 117 -13.72 -5.36 -15.28
CA GLY A 117 -13.06 -4.41 -14.40
C GLY A 117 -11.58 -4.25 -14.73
N ARG A 118 -10.88 -3.47 -13.91
CA ARG A 118 -9.44 -3.24 -14.05
C ARG A 118 -8.82 -3.06 -12.68
N VAL A 119 -7.63 -3.62 -12.49
CA VAL A 119 -6.83 -3.38 -11.28
C VAL A 119 -5.46 -2.83 -11.67
N VAL A 120 -5.03 -1.78 -10.98
CA VAL A 120 -3.68 -1.25 -11.08
C VAL A 120 -3.02 -1.29 -9.70
N GLY A 121 -2.06 -2.19 -9.53
CA GLY A 121 -1.17 -2.19 -8.36
C GLY A 121 -0.02 -1.20 -8.56
N VAL A 122 0.28 -0.41 -7.55
CA VAL A 122 1.43 0.49 -7.51
C VAL A 122 2.33 0.07 -6.36
N ASP A 123 3.62 -0.10 -6.61
CA ASP A 123 4.62 -0.38 -5.59
C ASP A 123 5.96 0.31 -5.95
N MET A 124 6.79 0.60 -4.96
CA MET A 124 8.12 1.19 -5.19
C MET A 124 9.23 0.16 -5.34
N THR A 125 8.96 -1.12 -5.09
CA THR A 125 9.95 -2.18 -5.01
C THR A 125 9.94 -3.04 -6.29
N PRO A 126 11.00 -2.98 -7.12
CA PRO A 126 11.03 -3.73 -8.39
C PRO A 126 10.82 -5.23 -8.24
N ALA A 127 11.43 -5.87 -7.24
CA ALA A 127 11.30 -7.30 -6.98
C ALA A 127 9.85 -7.71 -6.63
N MET A 128 9.13 -6.87 -5.89
CA MET A 128 7.70 -7.08 -5.60
C MET A 128 6.87 -6.99 -6.87
N LEU A 129 7.10 -5.98 -7.70
CA LEU A 129 6.37 -5.81 -8.96
C LEU A 129 6.65 -6.94 -9.97
N GLU A 130 7.89 -7.42 -10.04
CA GLU A 130 8.24 -8.58 -10.87
C GLU A 130 7.44 -9.80 -10.43
N LYS A 131 7.45 -10.10 -9.12
CA LYS A 131 6.68 -11.20 -8.54
C LYS A 131 5.18 -11.04 -8.77
N ALA A 132 4.64 -9.83 -8.58
CA ALA A 132 3.23 -9.54 -8.80
C ALA A 132 2.79 -9.77 -10.26
N ARG A 133 3.60 -9.34 -11.23
CA ARG A 133 3.35 -9.60 -12.66
C ARG A 133 3.41 -11.09 -12.98
N ALA A 134 4.39 -11.81 -12.44
CA ALA A 134 4.49 -13.26 -12.60
C ALA A 134 3.25 -13.97 -12.01
N ASN A 135 2.82 -13.57 -10.81
CA ASN A 135 1.65 -14.11 -10.14
C ASN A 135 0.36 -13.87 -10.93
N ALA A 136 0.12 -12.65 -11.41
CA ALA A 136 -1.03 -12.35 -12.27
C ALA A 136 -1.04 -13.18 -13.56
N GLY A 137 0.14 -13.40 -14.16
CA GLY A 137 0.29 -14.30 -15.30
C GLY A 137 -0.06 -15.75 -14.97
N LEU A 138 0.42 -16.27 -13.84
CA LEU A 138 0.14 -17.63 -13.37
C LEU A 138 -1.35 -17.88 -13.14
N VAL A 139 -2.09 -16.88 -12.64
CA VAL A 139 -3.54 -17.00 -12.40
C VAL A 139 -4.40 -16.49 -13.55
N GLY A 140 -3.80 -16.05 -14.66
CA GLY A 140 -4.52 -15.62 -15.87
C GLY A 140 -5.28 -14.30 -15.75
N LEU A 141 -4.91 -13.42 -14.81
CA LEU A 141 -5.59 -12.13 -14.57
C LEU A 141 -4.98 -11.02 -15.43
N THR A 142 -5.33 -10.99 -16.71
CA THR A 142 -4.77 -10.04 -17.70
C THR A 142 -5.22 -8.59 -17.52
N HIS A 143 -6.28 -8.36 -16.72
CA HIS A 143 -6.80 -7.03 -16.37
C HIS A 143 -6.19 -6.46 -15.07
N ALA A 144 -5.21 -7.16 -14.48
CA ALA A 144 -4.37 -6.65 -13.40
C ALA A 144 -3.02 -6.15 -13.97
N ALA A 145 -2.68 -4.89 -13.72
CA ALA A 145 -1.41 -4.30 -14.16
C ALA A 145 -0.64 -3.73 -12.96
N PHE A 146 0.70 -3.81 -13.01
CA PHE A 146 1.57 -3.37 -11.90
C PHE A 146 2.56 -2.32 -12.38
N ARG A 147 2.57 -1.18 -11.69
CA ARG A 147 3.36 0.02 -12.03
C ARG A 147 4.32 0.36 -10.90
N GLU A 148 5.53 0.75 -11.29
CA GLU A 148 6.48 1.32 -10.34
C GLU A 148 6.07 2.76 -10.03
N GLY A 149 6.00 3.10 -8.74
CA GLY A 149 5.63 4.44 -8.30
C GLY A 149 5.62 4.58 -6.78
N LEU A 150 5.46 5.82 -6.33
CA LEU A 150 5.36 6.18 -4.93
C LEU A 150 3.90 6.46 -4.57
N ALA A 151 3.51 6.18 -3.33
CA ALA A 151 2.17 6.53 -2.84
C ALA A 151 1.93 8.05 -2.84
N GLU A 152 2.99 8.84 -2.70
CA GLU A 152 2.98 10.31 -2.75
C GLU A 152 2.93 10.88 -4.18
N ALA A 153 3.07 10.04 -5.21
CA ALA A 153 3.03 10.42 -6.63
C ALA A 153 2.61 9.23 -7.49
N LEU A 154 1.32 8.90 -7.46
CA LEU A 154 0.76 7.72 -8.10
C LEU A 154 0.81 7.86 -9.64
N PRO A 155 1.40 6.89 -10.36
CA PRO A 155 1.50 6.90 -11.82
C PRO A 155 0.18 6.46 -12.48
N VAL A 156 -0.94 7.07 -12.07
CA VAL A 156 -2.30 6.77 -12.54
C VAL A 156 -3.08 8.08 -12.79
N PRO A 157 -4.02 8.12 -13.76
CA PRO A 157 -4.74 9.34 -14.10
C PRO A 157 -5.70 9.82 -13.01
N ASP A 158 -6.01 11.11 -13.02
CA ASP A 158 -7.03 11.73 -12.19
C ASP A 158 -8.40 11.07 -12.42
N GLY A 159 -9.20 10.91 -11.35
CA GLY A 159 -10.56 10.40 -11.45
C GLY A 159 -10.67 9.06 -12.17
N SER A 160 -9.69 8.17 -12.03
CA SER A 160 -9.63 6.89 -12.75
C SER A 160 -10.09 5.69 -11.92
N ALA A 161 -10.10 5.81 -10.58
CA ALA A 161 -10.44 4.71 -9.67
C ALA A 161 -11.87 4.85 -9.12
N ASP A 162 -12.65 3.78 -9.21
CA ASP A 162 -13.89 3.62 -8.43
C ASP A 162 -13.56 3.28 -6.97
N VAL A 163 -12.48 2.53 -6.77
CA VAL A 163 -11.99 2.11 -5.45
C VAL A 163 -10.49 2.27 -5.37
N ILE A 164 -10.01 2.81 -4.26
CA ILE A 164 -8.60 2.69 -3.87
C ILE A 164 -8.50 1.81 -2.64
N THR A 165 -7.59 0.85 -2.69
CA THR A 165 -7.22 -0.03 -1.57
C THR A 165 -5.76 0.22 -1.17
N SER A 166 -5.47 0.04 0.13
CA SER A 166 -4.09 0.08 0.65
C SER A 166 -4.00 -0.70 1.96
N ASN A 167 -2.90 -1.44 2.15
CA ASN A 167 -2.72 -2.33 3.30
C ASN A 167 -1.30 -2.22 3.89
N GLY A 168 -1.13 -1.42 4.94
CA GLY A 168 0.13 -1.29 5.70
C GLY A 168 1.21 -0.48 5.00
N VAL A 169 0.80 0.57 4.26
CA VAL A 169 1.68 1.35 3.39
C VAL A 169 1.77 2.81 3.82
N ILE A 170 0.66 3.41 4.27
CA ILE A 170 0.61 4.84 4.57
C ILE A 170 1.42 5.16 5.82
N ASN A 171 1.49 4.24 6.79
CA ASN A 171 2.40 4.35 7.93
C ASN A 171 3.86 4.56 7.50
N LEU A 172 4.32 3.87 6.44
CA LEU A 172 5.67 3.92 5.89
C LEU A 172 5.94 5.19 5.06
N CYS A 173 4.91 5.93 4.68
CA CYS A 173 5.06 7.16 3.90
C CYS A 173 5.46 8.33 4.81
N PRO A 174 6.56 9.03 4.51
CA PRO A 174 6.98 10.19 5.29
C PRO A 174 6.03 11.38 5.10
N ASP A 175 5.56 11.65 3.89
CA ASP A 175 4.58 12.71 3.59
C ASP A 175 3.18 12.10 3.38
N LYS A 176 2.44 11.92 4.48
CA LYS A 176 1.10 11.34 4.45
C LYS A 176 0.08 12.30 3.82
N GLU A 177 0.29 13.62 3.93
CA GLU A 177 -0.56 14.59 3.24
C GLU A 177 -0.47 14.46 1.72
N ALA A 178 0.73 14.28 1.17
CA ALA A 178 0.93 13.99 -0.25
C ALA A 178 0.24 12.69 -0.66
N VAL A 179 0.33 11.63 0.16
CA VAL A 179 -0.43 10.38 -0.08
C VAL A 179 -1.92 10.69 -0.19
N PHE A 180 -2.53 11.28 0.84
CA PHE A 180 -3.99 11.54 0.82
C PHE A 180 -4.41 12.47 -0.32
N ARG A 181 -3.56 13.42 -0.73
CA ARG A 181 -3.79 14.26 -1.91
C ARG A 181 -3.84 13.44 -3.20
N GLU A 182 -2.92 12.49 -3.36
CA GLU A 182 -2.91 11.58 -4.51
C GLU A 182 -4.11 10.62 -4.49
N LEU A 183 -4.46 10.05 -3.33
CA LEU A 183 -5.66 9.20 -3.21
C LEU A 183 -6.91 9.98 -3.64
N TYR A 184 -7.04 11.24 -3.20
CA TYR A 184 -8.14 12.11 -3.60
C TYR A 184 -8.14 12.43 -5.11
N ARG A 185 -6.97 12.76 -5.69
CA ARG A 185 -6.83 13.05 -7.13
C ARG A 185 -7.26 11.87 -8.00
N VAL A 186 -6.88 10.66 -7.60
CA VAL A 186 -7.09 9.43 -8.38
C VAL A 186 -8.52 8.91 -8.27
N LEU A 187 -9.19 9.13 -7.13
CA LEU A 187 -10.57 8.73 -6.92
C LEU A 187 -11.53 9.49 -7.86
N LYS A 188 -12.45 8.74 -8.48
CA LYS A 188 -13.63 9.33 -9.12
C LYS A 188 -14.51 10.04 -8.09
N PRO A 189 -15.27 11.08 -8.49
CA PRO A 189 -16.37 11.58 -7.66
C PRO A 189 -17.31 10.42 -7.26
N GLY A 190 -17.53 10.24 -5.97
CA GLY A 190 -18.33 9.13 -5.43
C GLY A 190 -17.60 7.78 -5.30
N GLY A 191 -16.31 7.72 -5.64
CA GLY A 191 -15.44 6.58 -5.37
C GLY A 191 -15.20 6.38 -3.88
N ARG A 192 -14.59 5.24 -3.52
CA ARG A 192 -14.36 4.86 -2.12
C ARG A 192 -12.91 4.48 -1.84
N LEU A 193 -12.48 4.79 -0.63
CA LEU A 193 -11.17 4.41 -0.10
C LEU A 193 -11.37 3.29 0.94
N GLN A 194 -10.64 2.19 0.80
CA GLN A 194 -10.63 1.05 1.72
C GLN A 194 -9.20 0.80 2.21
N VAL A 195 -8.89 1.24 3.43
CA VAL A 195 -7.52 1.19 3.97
C VAL A 195 -7.48 0.35 5.23
N ALA A 196 -6.43 -0.46 5.32
CA ALA A 196 -5.98 -1.09 6.55
C ALA A 196 -4.57 -0.59 6.87
N ASP A 197 -4.37 -0.02 8.06
CA ASP A 197 -3.07 0.50 8.47
C ASP A 197 -2.88 0.44 9.99
N ILE A 198 -1.63 0.54 10.44
CA ILE A 198 -1.26 0.61 11.85
C ILE A 198 -1.41 2.06 12.33
N ILE A 199 -2.15 2.24 13.43
CA ILE A 199 -2.30 3.54 14.08
C ILE A 199 -1.74 3.51 15.50
N VAL A 200 -1.18 4.65 15.91
CA VAL A 200 -0.71 4.86 17.27
C VAL A 200 -1.75 5.64 18.08
N LYS A 201 -1.94 5.28 19.35
CA LYS A 201 -2.87 5.97 20.26
C LYS A 201 -2.36 7.33 20.76
N ARG A 202 -1.05 7.57 20.63
CA ARG A 202 -0.35 8.78 21.07
C ARG A 202 0.57 9.23 19.95
N ALA A 203 0.83 10.53 19.88
CA ALA A 203 1.81 11.06 18.93
C ALA A 203 3.18 10.39 19.14
N VAL A 204 3.81 9.97 18.03
CA VAL A 204 5.17 9.47 18.05
C VAL A 204 6.11 10.67 18.26
N PRO A 205 7.00 10.65 19.26
CA PRO A 205 8.03 11.67 19.45
C PRO A 205 8.86 11.92 18.17
N GLN A 206 9.34 13.15 17.99
CA GLN A 206 10.02 13.57 16.76
C GLN A 206 11.32 12.78 16.49
N ASP A 207 12.10 12.52 17.54
CA ASP A 207 13.31 11.69 17.49
C ASP A 207 13.01 10.27 17.00
N ALA A 208 11.93 9.66 17.49
CA ALA A 208 11.48 8.34 17.03
C ALA A 208 10.94 8.36 15.59
N ARG A 209 10.46 9.50 15.08
CA ARG A 209 10.06 9.65 13.66
C ARG A 209 11.24 9.82 12.73
N GLU A 210 12.38 10.27 13.25
CA GLU A 210 13.62 10.49 12.51
C GLU A 210 14.53 9.25 12.51
N ASP A 211 14.29 8.31 13.43
CA ASP A 211 14.94 7.00 13.49
C ASP A 211 14.35 6.04 12.46
N ILE A 212 15.13 5.68 11.44
CA ILE A 212 14.70 4.82 10.33
C ILE A 212 14.42 3.38 10.79
N ASP A 213 15.13 2.88 11.80
CA ASP A 213 15.00 1.48 12.23
C ASP A 213 13.58 1.21 12.75
N LEU A 214 12.95 2.21 13.39
CA LEU A 214 11.58 2.13 13.87
C LEU A 214 10.50 2.09 12.77
N TRP A 215 10.85 2.38 11.51
CA TRP A 215 9.92 2.30 10.38
C TRP A 215 9.95 0.93 9.71
N THR A 216 11.10 0.27 9.74
CA THR A 216 11.31 -1.01 9.07
C THR A 216 11.19 -2.22 9.99
N GLY A 217 11.01 -2.02 11.30
CA GLY A 217 10.83 -3.08 12.30
C GLY A 217 11.91 -3.14 13.36
#